data_AF-A0A919K553-F1
#
_entry.id   AF-A0A919K553-F1
#
_cell.length_a   1.000
_cell.length_b   1.000
_cell.length_c   1.000
_cell.angle_alpha   90.00
_cell.angle_beta   90.00
_cell.angle_gamma   90.00
#
_symmetry.space_group_name_H-M   'P 1'
#
loop_
_entity.id
_entity.type
_entity.pdbx_description
1 polymer ?
#
loop_
_entity_poly.entity_id
_entity_poly.type
_entity_poly.pdbx_seq_one_letter_code
_entity_poly.pdbx_strand_id
1 'polypeptide(L)'
;MGYTHCWRYQPHSGAYAAAWPAIVQDTTAIIAAVTTHVAIAGPDAAGVPRLSPADGISFNGGPGRNGEAFTLAAPGPTGRQWCFCKTLALPYDLAVTATLLRCQLLLPNTFWIASDGDWDQQWRPARQLIRGLFGAAPTASPFSGAALPTAADYRYLATRTDPD
;
A
#
# COMPACT_ATOMS: atom_id res chain seq x y z
N MET A 1 3.36 -19.78 4.17
CA MET A 1 4.19 -18.80 3.45
C MET A 1 3.27 -18.07 2.49
N GLY A 2 3.14 -16.74 2.62
CA GLY A 2 2.15 -15.95 1.88
C GLY A 2 2.82 -14.86 1.08
N TYR A 3 2.19 -14.44 -0.02
CA TYR A 3 2.64 -13.32 -0.85
C TYR A 3 2.38 -12.01 -0.09
N THR A 4 3.45 -11.41 0.44
CA THR A 4 3.42 -10.29 1.40
C THR A 4 4.01 -9.02 0.80
N HIS A 5 3.37 -7.89 1.10
CA HIS A 5 3.92 -6.56 0.86
C HIS A 5 4.04 -5.81 2.17
N CYS A 6 5.17 -5.14 2.34
CA CYS A 6 5.52 -4.38 3.53
C CYS A 6 5.88 -2.96 3.11
N TRP A 7 5.51 -1.97 3.92
CA TRP A 7 5.89 -0.58 3.68
C TRP A 7 6.19 0.15 4.98
N ARG A 8 7.03 1.18 4.85
CA ARG A 8 7.41 2.07 5.94
C ARG A 8 7.29 3.51 5.50
N TYR A 9 6.74 4.35 6.37
CA TYR A 9 6.51 5.77 6.07
C TYR A 9 6.50 6.62 7.35
N GLN A 10 6.45 7.94 7.19
CA GLN A 10 6.47 8.91 8.29
C GLN A 10 5.22 9.80 8.23
N PRO A 11 4.10 9.39 8.84
CA PRO A 11 2.83 10.14 8.79
C PRO A 11 2.90 11.52 9.44
N HIS A 12 3.81 11.75 10.38
CA HIS A 12 4.07 13.05 11.01
C HIS A 12 4.94 13.99 10.17
N SER A 13 5.53 13.52 9.06
CA SER A 13 6.45 14.35 8.27
C SER A 13 5.71 15.37 7.41
N GLY A 14 6.27 16.58 7.29
CA GLY A 14 5.71 17.61 6.41
C GLY A 14 5.66 17.17 4.94
N ALA A 15 6.62 16.35 4.49
CA ALA A 15 6.62 15.78 3.14
C ALA A 15 5.42 14.85 2.92
N TYR A 16 5.12 13.98 3.88
CA TYR A 16 3.96 13.10 3.80
C TYR A 16 2.64 13.89 3.82
N ALA A 17 2.53 14.88 4.71
CA ALA A 17 1.36 15.77 4.77
C ALA A 17 1.14 16.52 3.45
N ALA A 18 2.22 17.03 2.84
CA ALA A 18 2.15 17.72 1.54
C ALA A 18 1.76 16.79 0.38
N ALA A 19 2.22 15.54 0.39
CA ALA A 19 1.88 14.55 -0.64
C ALA A 19 0.50 13.90 -0.43
N TRP A 20 -0.06 13.97 0.78
CA TRP A 20 -1.28 13.24 1.15
C TRP A 20 -2.49 13.48 0.24
N PRO A 21 -2.83 14.73 -0.16
CA PRO A 21 -3.93 14.96 -1.09
C PRO A 21 -3.74 14.21 -2.42
N ALA A 22 -2.51 14.20 -2.95
CA ALA A 22 -2.18 13.48 -4.17
C ALA A 22 -2.25 11.96 -3.97
N ILE A 23 -1.79 11.44 -2.82
CA ILE A 23 -1.90 10.01 -2.48
C ILE A 23 -3.37 9.56 -2.50
N VAL A 24 -4.26 10.32 -1.86
CA VAL A 24 -5.70 9.98 -1.83
C VAL A 24 -6.32 10.05 -3.22
N GLN A 25 -6.06 11.12 -3.96
CA GLN A 25 -6.56 11.31 -5.32
C GLN A 25 -6.08 10.20 -6.27
N ASP A 26 -4.78 9.91 -6.26
CA ASP A 26 -4.20 8.92 -7.16
C ASP A 26 -4.61 7.50 -6.78
N THR A 27 -4.75 7.20 -5.49
CA THR A 27 -5.31 5.91 -5.03
C THR A 27 -6.76 5.76 -5.49
N THR A 28 -7.55 6.84 -5.45
CA THR A 28 -8.93 6.82 -5.97
C THR A 28 -8.95 6.48 -7.47
N ALA A 29 -8.05 7.07 -8.26
CA ALA A 29 -7.93 6.77 -9.69
C ALA A 29 -7.49 5.32 -9.95
N ILE A 30 -6.53 4.81 -9.16
CA ILE A 30 -6.09 3.41 -9.20
C ILE A 30 -7.25 2.46 -8.91
N ILE A 31 -7.98 2.70 -7.82
CA ILE A 31 -9.13 1.88 -7.42
C ILE A 31 -10.20 1.90 -8.52
N ALA A 32 -10.55 3.08 -9.05
CA ALA A 32 -11.50 3.21 -10.15
C ALA A 32 -11.09 2.38 -11.37
N ALA A 33 -9.82 2.45 -11.79
CA ALA A 33 -9.30 1.67 -12.91
C ALA A 33 -9.35 0.15 -12.65
N VAL A 34 -8.97 -0.29 -11.44
CA VAL A 34 -8.94 -1.72 -11.06
C VAL A 34 -10.35 -2.29 -10.91
N THR A 35 -11.30 -1.52 -10.39
CA THR A 35 -12.69 -1.96 -10.17
C THR A 35 -13.46 -2.28 -11.45
N THR A 36 -12.93 -1.94 -12.62
CA THR A 36 -13.48 -2.37 -13.92
C THR A 36 -13.43 -3.89 -14.15
N HIS A 37 -12.56 -4.61 -13.44
CA HIS A 37 -12.35 -6.05 -13.62
C HIS A 37 -12.04 -6.82 -12.33
N VAL A 38 -11.77 -6.13 -11.21
CA VAL A 38 -11.51 -6.74 -9.90
C VAL A 38 -12.41 -6.13 -8.85
N ALA A 39 -13.11 -6.96 -8.08
CA ALA A 39 -13.88 -6.48 -6.93
C ALA A 39 -12.94 -5.98 -5.82
N ILE A 40 -13.05 -4.70 -5.46
CA ILE A 40 -12.39 -4.08 -4.31
C ILE A 40 -13.46 -3.65 -3.32
N ALA A 41 -13.26 -3.99 -2.05
CA ALA A 41 -14.17 -3.70 -0.95
C ALA A 41 -13.47 -2.92 0.17
N GLY A 42 -14.21 -2.60 1.23
CA GLY A 42 -13.64 -2.09 2.48
C GLY A 42 -12.70 -3.11 3.16
N PRO A 43 -12.05 -2.71 4.27
CA PRO A 43 -11.06 -3.53 4.97
C PRO A 43 -11.58 -4.93 5.36
N ASP A 44 -12.84 -5.02 5.79
CA ASP A 44 -13.49 -6.26 6.22
C ASP A 44 -14.02 -7.10 5.04
N ALA A 45 -13.51 -6.85 3.82
CA ALA A 45 -13.95 -7.47 2.58
C ALA A 45 -15.45 -7.26 2.25
N ALA A 46 -16.03 -6.20 2.79
CA ALA A 46 -17.42 -5.80 2.59
C ALA A 46 -17.52 -4.28 2.39
N GLY A 47 -18.64 -3.82 1.83
CA GLY A 47 -18.89 -2.40 1.58
C GLY A 47 -17.89 -1.79 0.58
N VAL A 48 -17.68 -0.48 0.71
CA VAL A 48 -16.80 0.29 -0.19
C VAL A 48 -15.42 0.53 0.42
N PRO A 49 -14.37 0.70 -0.41
CA PRO A 49 -13.05 1.15 0.04
C PRO A 49 -13.12 2.45 0.85
N ARG A 50 -12.31 2.55 1.90
CA ARG A 50 -12.09 3.81 2.62
C ARG A 50 -11.02 4.62 1.90
N LEU A 51 -11.38 5.78 1.38
CA LEU A 51 -10.48 6.72 0.68
C LEU A 51 -10.71 8.14 1.22
N SER A 52 -10.32 8.36 2.48
CA SER A 52 -10.66 9.57 3.22
C SER A 52 -9.41 10.43 3.48
N PRO A 53 -9.42 11.72 3.14
CA PRO A 53 -8.36 12.64 3.56
C PRO A 53 -8.18 12.71 5.09
N ALA A 54 -9.25 12.48 5.86
CA ALA A 54 -9.22 12.53 7.32
C ALA A 54 -8.95 11.15 7.96
N ASP A 55 -9.55 10.09 7.44
CA ASP A 55 -9.54 8.77 8.08
C ASP A 55 -8.52 7.79 7.48
N GLY A 56 -7.78 8.22 6.46
CA GLY A 56 -6.82 7.37 5.76
C GLY A 56 -7.41 6.59 4.59
N ILE A 57 -6.59 5.67 4.10
CA ILE A 57 -6.90 4.75 3.00
C ILE A 57 -6.94 3.34 3.57
N SER A 58 -8.01 2.60 3.30
CA SER A 58 -8.02 1.16 3.56
C SER A 58 -8.99 0.41 2.66
N PHE A 59 -8.53 -0.73 2.14
CA PHE A 59 -9.32 -1.56 1.24
C PHE A 59 -8.82 -3.01 1.26
N ASN A 60 -9.67 -3.92 0.78
CA ASN A 60 -9.37 -5.33 0.61
C ASN A 60 -10.01 -5.83 -0.69
N GLY A 61 -9.78 -7.09 -1.06
CA GLY A 61 -10.53 -7.74 -2.12
C GLY A 61 -12.00 -7.93 -1.73
N GLY A 62 -12.85 -8.17 -2.73
CA GLY A 62 -14.26 -8.50 -2.49
C GLY A 62 -14.47 -9.83 -1.75
N PRO A 63 -15.73 -10.16 -1.39
CA PRO A 63 -16.08 -11.41 -0.74
C PRO A 63 -15.53 -12.64 -1.49
N GLY A 64 -14.89 -13.55 -0.77
CA GLY A 64 -14.30 -14.78 -1.34
C GLY A 64 -12.99 -14.59 -2.14
N ARG A 65 -12.52 -13.35 -2.33
CA ARG A 65 -11.24 -13.03 -2.97
C ARG A 65 -10.48 -11.94 -2.21
N ASN A 66 -10.41 -12.09 -0.90
CA ASN A 66 -9.74 -11.17 0.02
C ASN A 66 -8.63 -11.87 0.85
N GLY A 67 -7.73 -11.06 1.38
CA GLY A 67 -6.67 -11.46 2.29
C GLY A 67 -6.60 -10.49 3.46
N GLU A 68 -5.40 -10.01 3.79
CA GLU A 68 -5.24 -8.91 4.74
C GLU A 68 -5.50 -7.56 4.04
N ALA A 69 -6.19 -6.65 4.72
CA ALA A 69 -6.49 -5.33 4.18
C ALA A 69 -5.22 -4.50 4.02
N PHE A 70 -5.18 -3.71 2.94
CA PHE A 70 -4.22 -2.62 2.82
C PHE A 70 -4.67 -1.44 3.70
N THR A 71 -3.72 -0.78 4.36
CA THR A 71 -3.99 0.38 5.22
C THR A 71 -2.91 1.44 5.07
N LEU A 72 -3.32 2.70 5.02
CA LEU A 72 -2.41 3.84 5.05
C LEU A 72 -3.05 4.98 5.86
N ALA A 73 -2.41 5.38 6.94
CA ALA A 73 -2.95 6.39 7.84
C ALA A 73 -2.89 7.80 7.22
N ALA A 74 -3.89 8.63 7.53
CA ALA A 74 -3.80 10.05 7.27
C ALA A 74 -2.63 10.69 8.06
N PRO A 75 -2.12 11.86 7.63
CA PRO A 75 -1.10 12.58 8.37
C PRO A 75 -1.54 12.84 9.81
N GLY A 76 -0.63 12.61 10.76
CA GLY A 76 -0.97 12.67 12.18
C GLY A 76 0.29 12.70 13.05
N PRO A 77 0.13 12.95 14.37
CA PRO A 77 1.26 13.19 15.27
C PRO A 77 2.10 11.93 15.56
N THR A 78 1.56 10.73 15.32
CA THR A 78 2.24 9.48 15.65
C THR A 78 3.35 9.15 14.64
N GLY A 79 4.42 8.54 15.17
CA GLY A 79 5.74 8.39 14.54
C GLY A 79 5.83 7.54 13.26
N ARG A 80 7.05 7.06 12.97
CA ARG A 80 7.33 6.18 11.81
C ARG A 80 6.43 4.94 11.87
N GLN A 81 5.63 4.74 10.83
CA GLN A 81 4.78 3.57 10.70
C GLN A 81 5.43 2.50 9.85
N TRP A 82 5.23 1.26 10.28
CA TRP A 82 5.55 0.06 9.53
C TRP A 82 4.28 -0.76 9.42
N CYS A 83 3.94 -1.17 8.20
CA CYS A 83 2.70 -1.88 7.89
C CYS A 83 2.98 -3.00 6.88
N PHE A 84 2.07 -3.97 6.83
CA PHE A 84 2.12 -5.04 5.84
C PHE A 84 0.72 -5.56 5.55
N CYS A 85 0.59 -6.27 4.43
CA CYS A 85 -0.55 -7.13 4.16
C CYS A 85 -0.12 -8.33 3.32
N LYS A 86 -0.77 -9.46 3.57
CA LYS A 86 -0.70 -10.67 2.76
C LYS A 86 -1.90 -10.72 1.84
N THR A 87 -1.66 -10.48 0.56
CA THR A 87 -2.72 -10.48 -0.46
C THR A 87 -2.99 -11.86 -1.03
N LEU A 88 -2.13 -12.84 -0.72
CA LEU A 88 -2.23 -14.22 -1.24
C LEU A 88 -2.21 -14.28 -2.78
N ALA A 89 -1.61 -13.27 -3.43
CA ALA A 89 -1.65 -13.07 -4.88
C ALA A 89 -3.08 -13.05 -5.47
N LEU A 90 -4.07 -12.67 -4.66
CA LEU A 90 -5.45 -12.51 -5.08
C LEU A 90 -5.60 -11.26 -5.97
N PRO A 91 -6.66 -11.15 -6.79
CA PRO A 91 -6.74 -10.10 -7.82
C PRO A 91 -6.66 -8.66 -7.30
N TYR A 92 -7.10 -8.38 -6.06
CA TYR A 92 -7.01 -7.03 -5.46
C TYR A 92 -5.58 -6.55 -5.21
N ASP A 93 -4.61 -7.48 -5.27
CA ASP A 93 -3.19 -7.19 -5.17
C ASP A 93 -2.72 -6.14 -6.18
N LEU A 94 -3.36 -6.07 -7.35
CA LEU A 94 -3.08 -5.04 -8.34
C LEU A 94 -3.29 -3.62 -7.78
N ALA A 95 -4.37 -3.41 -7.02
CA ALA A 95 -4.63 -2.13 -6.37
C ALA A 95 -3.61 -1.85 -5.25
N VAL A 96 -3.25 -2.87 -4.48
CA VAL A 96 -2.25 -2.76 -3.39
C VAL A 96 -0.89 -2.34 -3.95
N THR A 97 -0.36 -3.13 -4.88
CA THR A 97 0.98 -2.91 -5.47
C THR A 97 1.04 -1.59 -6.24
N ALA A 98 -0.01 -1.22 -6.98
CA ALA A 98 -0.06 0.07 -7.66
C ALA A 98 -0.12 1.24 -6.66
N THR A 99 -0.89 1.13 -5.58
CA THR A 99 -0.95 2.18 -4.54
C THR A 99 0.41 2.37 -3.88
N LEU A 100 1.10 1.28 -3.53
CA LEU A 100 2.44 1.31 -2.96
C LEU A 100 3.45 1.99 -3.90
N LEU A 101 3.52 1.56 -5.16
CA LEU A 101 4.41 2.18 -6.14
C LEU A 101 4.13 3.68 -6.32
N ARG A 102 2.86 4.08 -6.30
CA ARG A 102 2.50 5.49 -6.43
C ARG A 102 2.95 6.30 -5.23
N CYS A 103 2.77 5.77 -4.01
CA CYS A 103 3.28 6.39 -2.79
C CYS A 103 4.80 6.57 -2.85
N GLN A 104 5.54 5.57 -3.33
CA GLN A 104 6.98 5.67 -3.49
C GLN A 104 7.35 6.83 -4.43
N LEU A 105 6.74 6.89 -5.62
CA LEU A 105 7.05 7.94 -6.60
C LEU A 105 6.82 9.35 -6.05
N LEU A 106 5.79 9.53 -5.22
CA LEU A 106 5.49 10.81 -4.58
C LEU A 106 6.45 11.13 -3.43
N LEU A 107 7.01 10.10 -2.78
CA LEU A 107 7.78 10.21 -1.55
C LEU A 107 9.06 9.34 -1.60
N PRO A 108 9.98 9.57 -2.55
CA PRO A 108 11.06 8.63 -2.82
C PRO A 108 12.05 8.45 -1.67
N ASN A 109 12.12 9.44 -0.77
CA ASN A 109 13.04 9.47 0.37
C ASN A 109 12.39 9.11 1.71
N THR A 110 11.06 8.98 1.76
CA THR A 110 10.31 8.81 3.01
C THR A 110 9.30 7.65 2.98
N PHE A 111 9.08 7.04 1.81
CA PHE A 111 8.23 5.87 1.63
C PHE A 111 9.07 4.70 1.10
N TRP A 112 9.17 3.63 1.88
CA TRP A 112 9.94 2.43 1.55
C TRP A 112 9.03 1.23 1.38
N ILE A 113 9.36 0.36 0.43
CA ILE A 113 8.60 -0.85 0.10
C ILE A 113 9.52 -2.06 0.20
N ALA A 114 8.99 -3.16 0.68
CA ALA A 114 9.56 -4.50 0.55
C ALA A 114 8.45 -5.48 0.16
N SER A 115 8.79 -6.53 -0.59
CA SER A 115 7.83 -7.50 -1.10
C SER A 115 8.48 -8.87 -1.24
N ASP A 116 7.70 -9.93 -0.99
CA ASP A 116 8.04 -11.30 -1.40
C ASP A 116 7.85 -11.53 -2.91
N GLY A 117 7.30 -10.54 -3.62
CA GLY A 117 6.97 -10.63 -5.03
C GLY A 117 8.10 -10.28 -5.97
N ASP A 118 8.15 -11.00 -7.08
CA ASP A 118 9.11 -10.75 -8.16
C ASP A 118 8.80 -9.42 -8.87
N TRP A 119 9.84 -8.59 -8.99
CA TRP A 119 9.75 -7.27 -9.60
C TRP A 119 9.34 -7.31 -11.07
N ASP A 120 9.89 -8.26 -11.83
CA ASP A 120 9.77 -8.31 -13.28
C ASP A 120 8.58 -9.12 -13.79
N GLN A 121 8.00 -9.96 -12.93
CA GLN A 121 6.83 -10.75 -13.21
C GLN A 121 5.60 -10.22 -12.46
N GLN A 122 5.64 -10.22 -11.13
CA GLN A 122 4.44 -10.02 -10.31
C GLN A 122 4.10 -8.52 -10.12
N TRP A 123 5.10 -7.65 -10.07
CA TRP A 123 4.89 -6.18 -10.00
C TRP A 123 4.77 -5.51 -11.37
N ARG A 124 4.97 -6.24 -12.48
CA ARG A 124 4.83 -5.70 -13.84
C ARG A 124 3.45 -5.09 -14.13
N PRO A 125 2.31 -5.73 -13.77
CA PRO A 125 0.99 -5.16 -14.01
C PRO A 125 0.78 -3.81 -13.31
N ALA A 126 1.21 -3.68 -12.06
CA ALA A 126 1.13 -2.42 -11.31
C ALA A 126 1.92 -1.29 -11.98
N ARG A 127 3.13 -1.58 -12.46
CA ARG A 127 3.95 -0.62 -13.23
C ARG A 127 3.24 -0.16 -14.50
N GLN A 128 2.63 -1.09 -15.23
CA GLN A 128 1.88 -0.77 -16.45
C GLN A 128 0.67 0.11 -16.15
N LEU A 129 -0.06 -0.19 -15.08
CA LEU A 129 -1.22 0.58 -14.63
C LEU A 129 -0.83 2.02 -14.27
N ILE A 130 0.18 2.22 -13.42
CA ILE A 130 0.61 3.57 -13.01
C ILE A 130 1.14 4.35 -14.20
N ARG A 131 1.93 3.73 -15.08
CA ARG A 131 2.40 4.40 -16.30
C ARG A 131 1.23 4.86 -17.17
N GLY A 132 0.20 4.04 -17.30
CA GLY A 132 -1.01 4.39 -18.05
C GLY A 132 -1.80 5.54 -17.43
N LEU A 133 -1.95 5.55 -16.10
CA LEU A 133 -2.73 6.56 -15.39
C LEU A 133 -2.00 7.90 -15.21
N PHE A 134 -0.69 7.86 -14.94
CA PHE A 134 0.06 9.03 -14.47
C PHE A 134 1.27 9.39 -15.35
N GLY A 135 1.51 8.65 -16.45
CA GLY A 135 2.63 8.90 -17.36
C GLY A 135 4.02 8.56 -16.79
N ALA A 136 4.11 8.06 -15.56
CA ALA A 136 5.36 7.73 -14.89
C ALA A 136 5.26 6.36 -14.21
N ALA A 137 6.36 5.61 -14.19
CA ALA A 137 6.50 4.39 -13.40
C ALA A 137 7.98 4.19 -13.02
N PRO A 138 8.29 3.51 -11.90
CA PRO A 138 9.66 3.21 -11.54
C PRO A 138 10.32 2.32 -12.61
N THR A 139 11.52 2.69 -13.04
CA THR A 139 12.33 1.94 -14.00
C THR A 139 13.16 0.84 -13.35
N ALA A 140 13.50 1.00 -12.07
CA ALA A 140 14.19 0.03 -11.23
C ALA A 140 13.33 -0.37 -10.04
N SER A 141 13.62 -1.54 -9.46
CA SER A 141 12.92 -2.02 -8.27
C SER A 141 13.11 -1.05 -7.10
N PRO A 142 12.03 -0.54 -6.48
CA PRO A 142 12.12 0.28 -5.28
C PRO A 142 12.24 -0.57 -4.01
N PHE A 143 12.36 -1.89 -4.12
CA PHE A 143 12.50 -2.77 -2.97
C PHE A 143 13.84 -2.45 -2.30
N SER A 144 13.76 -1.63 -1.26
CA SER A 144 14.91 -1.38 -0.41
C SER A 144 15.28 -2.72 0.22
N GLY A 145 16.57 -3.09 0.21
CA GLY A 145 17.09 -4.26 0.94
C GLY A 145 16.94 -4.17 2.46
N ALA A 146 16.04 -3.31 2.96
CA ALA A 146 15.50 -3.41 4.31
C ALA A 146 14.91 -4.81 4.43
N ALA A 147 15.54 -5.66 5.25
CA ALA A 147 15.08 -7.01 5.50
C ALA A 147 13.58 -6.98 5.80
N LEU A 148 12.83 -7.87 5.16
CA LEU A 148 11.47 -8.17 5.60
C LEU A 148 11.54 -8.54 7.09
N PRO A 149 10.55 -8.12 7.88
CA PRO A 149 10.57 -8.39 9.31
C PRO A 149 10.71 -9.89 9.56
N THR A 150 11.50 -10.21 10.56
CA THR A 150 11.56 -11.56 11.09
C THR A 150 10.24 -11.89 11.79
N ALA A 151 9.98 -13.17 12.07
CA ALA A 151 8.83 -13.59 12.88
C ALA A 151 8.76 -12.88 14.26
N ALA A 152 9.91 -12.42 14.78
CA ALA A 152 9.99 -11.65 16.02
C ALA A 152 9.46 -10.21 15.85
N ASP A 153 9.79 -9.56 14.73
CA ASP A 153 9.29 -8.22 14.41
C ASP A 153 7.77 -8.22 14.19
N TYR A 154 7.22 -9.27 13.57
CA TYR A 154 5.76 -9.44 13.45
C TYR A 154 5.06 -9.54 14.81
N ARG A 155 5.66 -10.22 15.80
CA ARG A 155 5.10 -10.30 17.17
C ARG A 155 5.18 -8.98 17.91
N TYR A 156 6.26 -8.23 17.72
CA TYR A 156 6.42 -6.89 18.28
C TYR A 156 5.34 -5.93 17.77
N LEU A 157 5.05 -5.95 16.46
CA LEU A 157 4.05 -5.09 15.80
C LEU A 157 2.60 -5.43 16.14
N ALA A 158 2.29 -6.68 16.46
CA ALA A 158 0.97 -7.07 16.94
C ALA A 158 0.68 -6.62 18.39
N THR A 159 1.71 -6.12 19.11
CA THR A 159 1.63 -5.85 20.56
C THR A 159 1.95 -4.41 20.99
N ARG A 160 2.46 -3.54 20.11
CA ARG A 160 2.82 -2.15 20.46
C ARG A 160 1.81 -1.15 19.85
N THR A 161 0.85 -0.70 20.66
CA THR A 161 0.48 0.72 20.72
C THR A 161 1.60 1.42 21.44
N ASP A 162 2.37 2.23 20.73
CA ASP A 162 3.48 2.95 21.35
C ASP A 162 3.10 4.34 21.77
N PRO A 163 3.17 4.64 23.09
CA PRO A 163 3.35 6.00 23.51
C PRO A 163 4.78 6.43 23.17
N ASP A 164 4.88 7.71 22.81
CA ASP A 164 6.05 8.44 22.32
C ASP A 164 7.33 8.25 23.17
#